data_AF-A0A4Z2ELH0-F1
#
_entry.id   AF-A0A4Z2ELH0-F1
#
_cell.length_a   1.000
_cell.length_b   1.000
_cell.length_c   1.000
_cell.angle_alpha   90.00
_cell.angle_beta   90.00
_cell.angle_gamma   90.00
#
_symmetry.space_group_name_H-M   'P 1'
#
loop_
_entity.id
_entity.type
_entity.pdbx_description
1 polymer ?
#
loop_
_entity_poly.entity_id
_entity_poly.type
_entity_poly.pdbx_seq_one_letter_code
_entity_poly.pdbx_strand_id
1 'polypeptide(L)'
;MNYGMEGDDPMKNMRFYTKSDQRNGLKLPDDQTSMYMPICFSEQLIRVYCKKIDKDSLSKAHMCMKVWRETKQQAGPEETVV
;
A
#
# COMPACT_ATOMS: atom_id res chain seq x y z
N MET A 1 -0.29 -4.74 2.35
CA MET A 1 -1.15 -5.06 1.19
C MET A 1 -0.45 -4.53 -0.03
N ASN A 2 -0.33 -5.32 -1.10
CA ASN A 2 0.25 -4.86 -2.35
C ASN A 2 -0.44 -5.53 -3.54
N TYR A 3 -0.06 -5.12 -4.75
CA TYR A 3 -0.62 -5.64 -6.01
C TYR A 3 0.17 -6.86 -6.54
N GLY A 4 0.86 -7.58 -5.66
CA GLY A 4 1.65 -8.77 -6.02
C GLY A 4 3.04 -8.48 -6.59
N MET A 5 3.41 -7.20 -6.73
CA MET A 5 4.73 -6.74 -7.18
C MET A 5 5.30 -5.67 -6.26
N GLU A 6 5.18 -5.88 -4.94
CA GLU A 6 5.62 -4.89 -3.95
C GLU A 6 5.10 -3.49 -4.28
N GLY A 7 5.97 -2.49 -4.41
CA GLY A 7 5.60 -1.11 -4.73
C GLY A 7 5.40 -0.82 -6.22
N ASP A 8 5.70 -1.78 -7.10
CA ASP A 8 5.67 -1.57 -8.54
C ASP A 8 4.27 -1.77 -9.12
N ASP A 9 3.97 -1.01 -10.18
CA ASP A 9 2.76 -1.17 -10.96
C ASP A 9 2.83 -2.47 -11.79
N PRO A 10 2.01 -3.50 -11.51
CA PRO A 10 2.02 -4.72 -12.28
C PRO A 10 1.63 -4.51 -13.76
N MET A 11 0.87 -3.45 -14.08
CA MET A 11 0.44 -3.16 -15.45
C MET A 11 1.62 -2.86 -16.38
N LYS A 12 2.73 -2.33 -15.86
CA LYS A 12 3.95 -2.03 -16.64
C LYS A 12 4.65 -3.27 -17.19
N ASN A 13 4.37 -4.42 -16.58
CA ASN A 13 4.90 -5.73 -16.97
C ASN A 13 3.94 -6.51 -17.88
N MET A 14 2.71 -6.02 -18.07
CA MET A 14 1.74 -6.64 -18.97
C MET A 14 1.95 -6.20 -20.43
N ARG A 15 1.60 -7.10 -21.35
CA ARG A 15 1.48 -6.81 -22.78
C ARG A 15 0.04 -7.02 -23.22
N PHE A 16 -0.47 -6.07 -23.99
CA PHE A 16 -1.82 -6.08 -24.56
C PHE A 16 -1.73 -6.24 -26.07
N TYR A 17 -2.82 -6.68 -26.70
CA TYR A 17 -2.95 -6.73 -28.14
C TYR A 17 -4.25 -6.08 -28.56
N THR A 18 -4.32 -5.62 -29.80
CA THR A 18 -5.57 -5.04 -30.33
C THR A 18 -6.37 -6.12 -31.05
N LYS A 19 -7.69 -5.95 -31.14
CA LYS A 19 -8.52 -6.91 -31.90
C LYS A 19 -8.03 -7.08 -33.34
N SER A 20 -7.52 -6.02 -33.96
CA SER A 20 -6.98 -5.98 -35.32
C SER A 20 -5.61 -6.65 -35.46
N ASP A 21 -4.79 -6.65 -34.40
CA ASP A 21 -3.44 -7.22 -34.43
C ASP A 21 -3.13 -7.94 -33.11
N GLN A 22 -3.26 -9.27 -33.17
CA GLN A 22 -3.09 -10.18 -32.04
C GLN A 22 -1.67 -10.70 -31.86
N ARG A 23 -0.79 -10.52 -32.87
CA ARG A 23 0.58 -11.05 -32.85
C ARG A 23 1.58 -10.07 -32.25
N ASN A 24 1.26 -8.78 -32.29
CA ASN A 24 2.11 -7.73 -31.74
C ASN A 24 1.65 -7.31 -30.35
N GLY A 25 2.46 -7.63 -29.33
CA GLY A 25 2.22 -7.24 -27.95
C GLY A 25 2.72 -5.83 -27.65
N LEU A 26 1.80 -4.97 -27.24
CA LEU A 26 1.99 -3.54 -26.93
C LEU A 26 2.01 -3.32 -25.41
N LYS A 27 2.71 -2.28 -24.95
CA LYS A 27 2.50 -1.75 -23.60
C LYS A 27 1.43 -0.68 -23.64
N LEU A 28 0.58 -0.63 -22.62
CA LEU A 28 -0.37 0.48 -22.47
C LEU A 28 0.40 1.68 -21.89
N PRO A 29 0.35 2.86 -22.52
CA PRO A 29 1.02 4.03 -21.98
C PRO A 29 0.21 4.60 -20.81
N ASP A 30 0.91 5.17 -19.83
CA ASP A 30 0.33 5.62 -18.54
C ASP A 30 -0.78 6.68 -18.75
N ASP A 31 -0.69 7.49 -19.79
CA ASP A 31 -1.65 8.55 -20.17
C ASP A 31 -2.97 8.01 -20.74
N GLN A 32 -2.98 6.77 -21.25
CA GLN A 32 -4.19 6.06 -21.65
C GLN A 32 -4.82 5.25 -20.52
N THR A 33 -4.23 5.34 -19.33
CA THR A 33 -4.77 4.71 -18.14
C THR A 33 -5.61 5.71 -17.37
N SER A 34 -6.66 5.24 -16.69
CA SER A 34 -7.56 6.13 -15.95
C SER A 34 -6.79 6.96 -14.92
N MET A 35 -7.05 8.27 -14.88
CA MET A 35 -6.48 9.15 -13.85
C MET A 35 -6.88 8.76 -12.41
N TYR A 36 -7.86 7.88 -12.26
CA TYR A 36 -8.33 7.38 -10.97
C TYR A 36 -7.61 6.11 -10.50
N MET A 37 -6.55 5.67 -11.20
CA MET A 37 -5.77 4.52 -10.75
C MET A 37 -4.95 4.83 -9.49
N PRO A 38 -4.70 3.82 -8.64
CA PRO A 38 -3.77 3.94 -7.51
C PRO A 38 -2.38 4.35 -7.99
N ILE A 39 -1.76 5.27 -7.25
CA ILE A 39 -0.36 5.68 -7.47
C ILE A 39 0.59 4.84 -6.59
N CYS A 40 0.08 4.35 -5.45
CA CYS A 40 0.82 3.48 -4.54
C CYS A 40 0.32 2.04 -4.67
N PHE A 41 1.22 1.12 -5.02
CA PHE A 41 0.89 -0.30 -5.19
C PHE A 41 1.28 -1.17 -3.99
N SER A 42 1.86 -0.57 -2.95
CA SER A 42 2.16 -1.22 -1.67
C SER A 42 1.82 -0.31 -0.49
N GLU A 43 1.23 -0.90 0.54
CA GLU A 43 0.97 -0.27 1.82
C GLU A 43 1.15 -1.26 2.96
N GLN A 44 1.44 -0.78 4.17
CA GLN A 44 1.54 -1.62 5.36
C GLN A 44 0.40 -1.29 6.32
N LEU A 45 -0.25 -2.34 6.83
CA LEU A 45 -1.31 -2.23 7.84
C LEU A 45 -0.79 -2.76 9.17
N ILE A 46 -0.72 -1.88 10.16
CA ILE A 46 -0.26 -2.23 11.50
C ILE A 46 -1.49 -2.44 12.37
N ARG A 47 -1.68 -3.67 12.85
CA ARG A 47 -2.76 -4.05 13.77
C ARG A 47 -2.20 -4.26 15.17
N VAL A 48 -2.81 -3.61 16.15
CA VAL A 48 -2.43 -3.71 17.57
C VAL A 48 -3.58 -4.32 18.34
N TYR A 49 -3.27 -5.28 19.21
CA TYR A 49 -4.24 -6.00 20.02
C TYR A 49 -3.98 -5.77 21.50
N CYS A 50 -5.04 -5.51 22.26
CA CYS A 50 -4.99 -5.48 23.72
C CYS A 50 -5.56 -6.80 24.26
N LYS A 51 -4.81 -7.51 25.10
CA LYS A 51 -5.29 -8.75 25.74
C LYS A 51 -6.40 -8.50 26.75
N LYS A 52 -6.43 -7.30 27.33
CA LYS A 52 -7.39 -6.88 28.34
C LYS A 52 -8.50 -6.06 27.69
N ILE A 53 -9.73 -6.47 27.94
CA ILE A 53 -10.95 -5.88 27.37
C ILE A 53 -11.70 -4.96 28.35
N ASP A 54 -11.17 -4.76 29.56
CA ASP A 54 -11.72 -3.76 30.47
C ASP A 54 -11.57 -2.35 29.88
N LYS A 55 -12.57 -1.50 30.16
CA LYS A 55 -12.69 -0.16 29.58
C LYS A 55 -11.45 0.70 29.83
N ASP A 56 -10.86 0.58 31.01
CA ASP A 56 -9.68 1.37 31.40
C ASP A 56 -8.42 0.91 30.65
N SER A 57 -8.20 -0.39 30.53
CA SER A 57 -7.09 -0.95 29.75
C SER A 57 -7.23 -0.63 28.27
N LEU A 58 -8.44 -0.70 27.70
CA LEU A 58 -8.68 -0.30 26.31
C LEU A 58 -8.40 1.19 26.11
N SER A 59 -8.89 2.05 27.00
CA SER A 59 -8.63 3.50 26.95
C SER A 59 -7.13 3.82 26.96
N LYS A 60 -6.38 3.17 27.86
CA LYS A 60 -4.91 3.29 27.93
C LYS A 60 -4.25 2.78 26.65
N ALA A 61 -4.66 1.62 26.13
CA ALA A 61 -4.11 1.07 24.88
C ALA A 61 -4.34 2.01 23.68
N HIS A 62 -5.52 2.63 23.60
CA HIS A 62 -5.82 3.66 22.59
C HIS A 62 -4.92 4.88 22.73
N MET A 63 -4.69 5.38 23.95
CA MET A 63 -3.77 6.50 24.18
C MET A 63 -2.33 6.14 23.79
N CYS A 64 -1.83 4.98 24.22
CA CYS A 64 -0.50 4.50 23.85
C CYS A 64 -0.34 4.39 22.33
N MET A 65 -1.35 3.87 21.63
CA MET A 65 -1.34 3.77 20.16
C MET A 65 -1.27 5.16 19.50
N LYS A 66 -1.99 6.15 20.04
CA LYS A 66 -1.96 7.52 19.53
C LYS A 66 -0.58 8.16 19.69
N VAL A 67 0.01 8.07 20.89
CA VAL A 67 1.36 8.58 21.17
C VAL A 67 2.39 7.89 20.28
N TRP A 68 2.31 6.57 20.17
CA TRP A 68 3.23 5.81 19.31
C TRP A 68 3.13 6.24 17.84
N ARG A 69 1.92 6.44 17.31
CA ARG A 69 1.73 6.96 15.94
C ARG A 69 2.38 8.34 15.77
N GLU A 70 2.17 9.24 16.71
CA GLU A 70 2.73 10.60 16.66
C GLU A 70 4.27 10.58 16.68
N THR A 71 4.88 9.72 17.51
CA THR A 71 6.35 9.55 17.52
C THR A 71 6.90 9.01 16.20
N LYS A 72 6.17 8.09 15.55
CA LYS A 72 6.57 7.51 14.26
C LYS A 72 6.30 8.40 13.05
N GLN A 73 5.45 9.42 13.17
CA GLN A 73 5.27 10.43 12.12
C GLN A 73 6.34 11.52 12.18
N GLN A 74 6.92 11.77 13.36
CA GLN A 74 7.98 12.77 13.58
C GLN A 74 9.38 12.22 13.27
N ALA A 75 9.61 10.93 13.53
CA ALA A 75 10.73 10.22 12.94
C ALA A 75 10.38 9.98 11.46
N GLY A 76 11.03 10.68 10.53
CA GLY A 76 10.87 10.43 9.09
C GLY A 76 11.11 8.96 8.71
N PRO A 77 10.82 8.54 7.46
CA PRO A 77 10.84 7.14 7.07
C PRO A 77 12.26 6.58 7.21
N GLU A 78 12.54 5.87 8.29
CA GLU A 78 13.70 5.00 8.34
C GLU A 78 13.40 3.80 7.44
N GLU A 79 14.11 3.74 6.32
CA GLU A 79 14.22 2.58 5.44
C GLU A 79 14.42 1.32 6.29
N THR A 80 13.36 0.52 6.43
CA THR A 80 13.50 -0.79 7.04
C THR A 80 13.78 -1.78 5.92
N VAL A 81 15.07 -1.88 5.57
CA VAL A 81 15.63 -3.02 4.84
C VAL A 81 15.89 -4.11 5.87
N VAL A 82 14.98 -5.07 6.04
CA VAL A 82 15.27 -6.50 6.33
C VAL A 82 14.08 -7.36 5.92
#